data_AF-A0A843GV93-F1
#
_entry.id   AF-A0A843GV93-F1
#
_cell.length_a   1.000
_cell.length_b   1.000
_cell.length_c   1.000
_cell.angle_alpha   90.00
_cell.angle_beta   90.00
_cell.angle_gamma   90.00
#
_symmetry.space_group_name_H-M   'P 1'
#
loop_
_entity.id
_entity.type
_entity.pdbx_description
1 polymer ?
#
loop_
_entity_poly.entity_id
_entity_poly.type
_entity_poly.pdbx_seq_one_letter_code
_entity_poly.pdbx_strand_id
1 'polypeptide(L)' 'MNVYRELDQVDITKIIAKHFNVDYGGVCLYTENKTIGYGMNERETTVIKAKVEEEQTEI' A
#
# COMPACT_ATOMS: atom_id res chain seq x y z
N MET A 1 -10.60 26.77 3.93
CA MET A 1 -9.20 26.45 3.59
C MET A 1 -9.02 24.96 3.87
N ASN A 2 -8.99 24.09 2.86
CA ASN A 2 -8.74 22.67 3.07
C ASN A 2 -7.24 22.49 3.22
N VAL A 3 -6.79 22.29 4.47
CA VAL A 3 -5.41 21.91 4.76
C VAL A 3 -5.33 20.42 4.46
N TYR A 4 -4.78 20.07 3.29
CA TYR A 4 -4.40 18.69 3.04
C TYR A 4 -3.23 18.38 3.96
N ARG A 5 -3.50 17.66 5.04
CA ARG A 5 -2.46 17.06 5.87
C ARG A 5 -1.84 15.93 5.06
N GLU A 6 -0.52 15.98 4.89
CA GLU A 6 0.22 14.83 4.35
C GLU A 6 0.00 13.62 5.26
N LEU A 7 -0.44 12.52 4.67
CA LEU A 7 -0.60 11.24 5.37
C LEU A 7 0.76 10.55 5.42
N ASP A 8 1.17 10.13 6.62
CA ASP A 8 2.36 9.31 6.77
C ASP A 8 2.05 7.82 6.50
N GLN A 9 3.09 6.99 6.47
CA GLN A 9 2.96 5.56 6.21
C GLN A 9 2.06 4.86 7.24
N VAL A 10 2.04 5.33 8.50
CA VAL A 10 1.24 4.75 9.58
C VAL A 10 -0.24 5.06 9.36
N ASP A 11 -0.57 6.29 8.98
CA ASP A 11 -1.93 6.71 8.66
C ASP A 11 -2.49 5.91 7.46
N ILE A 12 -1.69 5.73 6.40
CA ILE A 12 -2.09 4.93 5.22
C ILE A 12 -2.34 3.47 5.62
N THR A 13 -1.44 2.89 6.41
CA THR A 13 -1.56 1.50 6.87
C THR A 13 -2.81 1.29 7.72
N LYS A 14 -3.12 2.24 8.63
CA LYS A 14 -4.36 2.21 9.44
C LYS A 14 -5.63 2.32 8.59
N ILE A 15 -5.62 3.17 7.56
CA ILE A 15 -6.75 3.31 6.63
C ILE A 15 -7.01 1.99 5.90
N ILE A 16 -5.95 1.35 5.40
CA ILE A 16 -6.04 0.05 4.71
C ILE A 16 -6.55 -1.02 5.67
N ALA A 17 -5.96 -1.14 6.87
CA ALA A 17 -6.38 -2.11 7.88
C ALA A 17 -7.87 -1.97 8.23
N LYS A 18 -8.33 -0.72 8.43
CA LYS A 18 -9.74 -0.42 8.68
C LYS A 18 -10.63 -0.75 7.49
N HIS A 19 -10.19 -0.47 6.26
CA HIS A 19 -10.97 -0.74 5.06
C HIS A 19 -11.21 -2.24 4.83
N PHE A 20 -10.18 -3.05 5.09
CA PHE A 20 -10.25 -4.52 4.96
C PHE A 20 -10.65 -5.24 6.25
N ASN A 21 -10.92 -4.50 7.34
CA ASN A 21 -11.26 -5.05 8.65
C ASN A 21 -10.24 -6.08 9.18
N VAL A 22 -8.95 -5.76 9.05
CA VAL A 22 -7.84 -6.58 9.57
C VAL A 22 -7.08 -5.85 10.67
N ASP A 23 -6.25 -6.58 11.41
CA ASP A 23 -5.30 -5.97 12.33
C ASP A 23 -4.26 -5.13 11.57
N TYR A 24 -3.82 -4.03 12.19
CA TYR A 24 -2.79 -3.15 11.63
C TYR A 24 -1.48 -3.90 11.32
N GLY A 25 -1.11 -4.87 12.16
CA GLY A 25 0.05 -5.74 11.97
C GLY A 25 -0.05 -6.66 10.76
N GLY A 26 -1.27 -6.91 10.26
CA GLY A 26 -1.52 -7.70 9.05
C GLY A 26 -1.36 -6.91 7.74
N VAL A 27 -1.03 -5.61 7.80
CA VAL A 27 -0.85 -4.77 6.61
C VAL A 27 0.62 -4.39 6.43
N CYS A 28 1.19 -4.78 5.29
CA CYS A 28 2.56 -4.44 4.93
C CYS A 28 2.59 -3.63 3.63
N LEU A 29 3.14 -2.40 3.70
CA LEU A 29 3.40 -1.54 2.55
C LEU A 29 4.81 -1.79 2.01
N TYR A 30 4.92 -1.96 0.70
CA TYR A 30 6.20 -2.17 0.03
C TYR A 30 6.23 -1.51 -1.34
N THR A 31 7.43 -1.21 -1.80
CA THR A 31 7.69 -0.61 -3.10
C THR A 31 8.27 -1.65 -4.04
N GLU A 32 7.75 -1.70 -5.26
CA GLU A 32 8.29 -2.53 -6.34
C GLU A 32 8.67 -1.62 -7.50
N ASN A 33 9.92 -1.72 -7.96
CA ASN A 33 10.33 -1.07 -9.19
C ASN A 33 9.88 -1.92 -10.37
N LYS A 34 9.18 -1.27 -11.30
CA LYS A 34 8.72 -1.88 -12.53
C LYS A 34 9.15 -1.03 -13.71
N THR A 35 9.52 -1.72 -14.77
CA THR A 35 9.72 -1.08 -16.05
C THR A 35 8.40 -1.09 -16.81
N ILE A 36 7.94 0.08 -17.23
CA ILE A 36 6.69 0.24 -17.98
C ILE A 36 6.98 0.83 -19.36
N GLY A 37 6.20 0.40 -20.35
CA GLY A 37 6.39 0.79 -21.76
C GLY A 37 7.16 -0.27 -22.56
N TYR A 38 7.50 0.08 -23.80
CA TYR A 38 8.25 -0.77 -24.73
C TYR A 38 9.18 0.10 -25.60
N GLY A 39 10.40 -0.37 -25.84
CA GLY A 39 11.36 0.29 -26.74
C GLY A 39 11.81 1.65 -26.23
N MET A 40 11.75 2.70 -27.07
CA MET A 40 12.22 4.03 -26.69
C MET A 40 11.37 4.74 -25.63
N ASN A 41 10.17 4.23 -25.32
CA ASN A 41 9.27 4.77 -24.30
C ASN A 41 9.33 4.01 -22.97
N GLU A 42 10.32 3.13 -22.83
CA GLU A 42 10.53 2.35 -21.62
C GLU A 42 11.04 3.24 -20.49
N ARG A 43 10.39 3.19 -19.32
CA ARG A 43 10.78 3.96 -18.13
C ARG A 43 10.63 3.14 -16.86
N GLU A 44 11.51 3.39 -15.91
CA GLU A 44 11.38 2.84 -14.56
C GLU A 44 10.32 3.62 -13.78
N THR A 45 9.46 2.89 -13.08
CA THR A 45 8.48 3.44 -12.15
C THR A 45 8.52 2.67 -10.85
N THR A 46 8.40 3.37 -9.72
CA THR A 46 8.18 2.72 -8.43
C THR A 46 6.69 2.64 -8.17
N VAL A 47 6.20 1.45 -7.84
CA VAL A 47 4.80 1.19 -7.49
C VAL A 47 4.73 0.89 -6.00
N ILE A 48 3.85 1.59 -5.29
CA ILE A 48 3.53 1.29 -3.89
C ILE A 48 2.42 0.25 -3.87
N LYS A 49 2.64 -0.85 -3.15
CA LYS A 49 1.70 -1.96 -2.97
C LYS A 49 1.45 -2.20 -1.49
N ALA A 50 0.28 -2.77 -1.19
CA ALA A 50 -0.08 -3.24 0.14
C ALA A 50 -0.35 -4.75 0.09
N LYS A 51 0.24 -5.50 1.02
CA LYS A 51 -0.15 -6.90 1.29
C LYS A 51 -0.98 -6.90 2.57
N VAL A 52 -2.13 -7.55 2.53
CA VAL A 52 -3.08 -7.67 3.64
C VAL A 52 -3.19 -9.16 3.97
N GLU A 53 -2.81 -9.54 5.18
CA GLU A 53 -2.91 -10.92 5.68
C GLU A 53 -4.00 -10.97 6.77
N GLU A 54 -4.92 -11.92 6.62
CA GLU A 54 -5.91 -12.25 7.65
C GLU A 54 -5.37 -13.40 8.48
N GLU A 55 -5.26 -13.24 9.80
CA GLU A 55 -5.12 -14.39 10.69
C GLU A 55 -6.46 -15.13 10.70
N GLN A 56 -6.57 -16.19 9.91
CA GLN A 56 -7.71 -17.12 10.03
C GLN A 56 -7.62 -17.79 11.40
N THR A 57 -8.42 -17.31 12.35
CA THR A 57 -8.69 -18.08 13.57
C THR A 57 -9.69 -19.17 13.19
N GLU A 58 -9.21 -20.38 12.93
CA GLU A 58 -10.07 -21.57 12.80
C GLU A 58 -10.88 -21.74 14.10
N ILE A 59 -12.21 -21.87 13.99
CA ILE A 59 -13.14 -22.18 15.09
C ILE A 59 -13.41 -23.69 15.11
#